data_AF-A0A7R9HUW7-F1
#
_entry.id   AF-A0A7R9HUW7-F1
#
_cell.length_a   1.000
_cell.length_b   1.000
_cell.length_c   1.000
_cell.angle_alpha   90.00
_cell.angle_beta   90.00
_cell.angle_gamma   90.00
#
_symmetry.space_group_name_H-M   'P 1'
#
loop_
_entity.id
_entity.type
_entity.pdbx_description
1 polymer ?
#
loop_
_entity_poly.entity_id
_entity_poly.type
_entity_poly.pdbx_seq_one_letter_code
_entity_poly.pdbx_strand_id
1 'polypeptide(L)'
;NVKDINSVLEVTVYDEDRDHKVEFLGKVAIPLLRIKNGEKKWYALKDKKLHIRAKGNCPQILLEMTIRASIRTLNPKEEKYMQTEVKFKRQVFVRNVMRLKAIIMFFIEIGKYIQ
;
A
#
# COMPACT_ATOMS: atom_id res chain seq x y z
N ASN A 1 15.24 -5.33 -6.32
CA ASN A 1 14.83 -6.47 -5.47
C ASN A 1 13.35 -6.38 -5.16
N VAL A 2 12.59 -7.41 -5.56
CA VAL A 2 11.19 -7.58 -5.13
C VAL A 2 11.22 -8.13 -3.70
N LYS A 3 10.66 -7.38 -2.75
CA LYS A 3 10.66 -7.75 -1.32
C LYS A 3 9.43 -8.55 -0.89
N ASP A 4 8.31 -8.37 -1.59
CA ASP A 4 7.02 -8.98 -1.26
C ASP A 4 6.38 -9.55 -2.53
N ILE A 5 6.10 -10.86 -2.52
CA ILE A 5 5.45 -11.59 -3.61
C ILE A 5 3.99 -11.13 -3.83
N ASN A 6 3.34 -10.56 -2.82
CA ASN A 6 1.97 -10.07 -2.93
C ASN A 6 1.87 -8.67 -3.55
N SER A 7 3.02 -8.08 -3.91
CA SER A 7 3.06 -6.79 -4.60
C SER A 7 2.48 -6.86 -6.01
N VAL A 8 2.17 -5.68 -6.55
CA VAL A 8 1.68 -5.51 -7.91
C VAL A 8 2.73 -4.75 -8.71
N LEU A 9 3.07 -5.26 -9.89
CA LEU A 9 3.88 -4.53 -10.86
C LEU A 9 2.98 -3.62 -11.68
N GLU A 10 3.28 -2.32 -11.67
CA GLU A 10 2.64 -1.35 -12.55
C GLU A 10 3.56 -1.05 -13.73
N VAL A 11 3.08 -1.31 -14.94
CA VAL A 11 3.77 -1.00 -16.20
C VAL A 11 3.00 0.11 -16.89
N THR A 12 3.71 1.16 -17.28
CA THR A 12 3.14 2.28 -18.05
C THR A 12 3.87 2.38 -19.39
N VAL A 13 3.10 2.52 -20.45
CA VAL A 13 3.60 2.64 -21.83
C VAL A 13 3.44 4.08 -22.27
N TYR A 14 4.55 4.63 -22.77
CA TYR A 14 4.60 5.96 -23.36
C TYR A 14 5.06 5.85 -24.82
N ASP A 15 4.60 6.75 -25.66
CA ASP A 15 5.17 6.99 -26.99
C ASP A 15 6.33 7.97 -26.86
N GLU A 16 7.37 7.75 -27.65
CA GLU A 16 8.55 8.62 -27.68
C GLU A 16 8.54 9.38 -29.00
N ASP A 17 7.94 10.57 -28.99
CA ASP A 17 7.95 11.47 -30.14
C ASP A 17 9.34 12.10 -30.36
N ARG A 18 9.62 12.46 -31.61
CA ARG A 18 10.87 13.15 -32.03
C ARG A 18 11.11 14.46 -31.28
N ASP A 19 10.05 15.08 -30.75
CA ASP A 19 10.10 16.34 -29.99
C ASP A 19 10.27 16.14 -28.47
N HIS A 20 10.65 14.94 -28.01
CA HIS A 20 10.77 14.56 -26.58
C HIS A 20 9.49 14.71 -25.76
N LYS A 21 8.34 14.85 -26.43
CA LYS A 21 7.04 14.81 -25.76
C LYS A 21 6.67 13.36 -25.53
N VAL A 22 6.56 12.98 -24.25
CA VAL A 22 6.09 11.64 -23.87
C VAL A 22 4.56 11.61 -23.85
N GLU A 23 3.95 10.91 -24.82
CA GLU A 23 2.50 10.69 -24.81
C GLU A 23 2.15 9.40 -24.05
N PHE A 24 1.15 9.45 -23.17
CA PHE A 24 0.69 8.25 -22.47
C PHE A 24 -0.16 7.36 -23.39
N LEU A 25 0.28 6.13 -23.61
CA LEU A 25 -0.44 5.16 -24.44
C LEU A 25 -1.28 4.19 -23.60
N GLY A 26 -0.86 3.86 -22.38
CA GLY A 26 -1.63 2.98 -21.52
C GLY A 26 -0.89 2.49 -20.28
N LYS A 27 -1.63 1.86 -19.37
CA LYS A 27 -1.11 1.29 -18.13
C LYS A 27 -1.66 -0.11 -17.89
N VAL A 28 -0.87 -0.98 -17.26
CA VAL A 28 -1.33 -2.26 -16.73
C VAL A 28 -0.78 -2.51 -15.33
N ALA A 29 -1.59 -3.12 -14.47
CA ALA A 29 -1.19 -3.56 -13.15
C ALA A 29 -1.26 -5.10 -13.08
N ILE A 30 -0.12 -5.75 -12.81
CA ILE A 30 0.04 -7.20 -12.84
C ILE A 30 0.46 -7.67 -11.43
N PRO A 31 -0.40 -8.36 -10.69
CA PRO A 31 -0.01 -8.99 -9.43
C PRO A 31 1.15 -9.97 -9.67
N LEU A 32 2.21 -9.87 -8.87
CA LEU A 32 3.42 -10.69 -9.09
C LEU A 32 3.14 -12.19 -8.98
N LEU A 33 2.23 -12.59 -8.10
CA LEU A 33 1.72 -13.97 -7.98
C LEU A 33 1.10 -14.54 -9.27
N ARG A 34 0.64 -13.70 -10.21
CA ARG A 34 0.01 -14.13 -11.46
C ARG A 34 1.00 -14.29 -12.62
N ILE A 35 2.25 -13.88 -12.43
CA ILE A 35 3.28 -13.95 -13.46
C ILE A 35 3.89 -15.35 -13.45
N LYS A 36 3.94 -15.97 -14.63
CA LYS A 36 4.66 -17.21 -14.86
C LYS A 36 5.99 -16.87 -15.51
N ASN A 37 7.08 -17.31 -14.89
CA ASN A 37 8.42 -16.97 -15.35
C ASN A 37 8.69 -17.57 -16.74
N GLY A 38 9.22 -16.74 -17.66
CA GLY A 38 9.58 -17.14 -19.02
C GLY A 38 8.39 -17.36 -19.96
N GLU A 39 7.16 -17.04 -19.55
CA GLU A 39 5.98 -17.13 -20.42
C GLU A 39 5.67 -15.77 -21.06
N LYS A 40 5.53 -15.75 -22.39
CA LYS A 40 5.02 -14.59 -23.14
C LYS A 40 3.51 -14.48 -22.98
N LYS A 41 3.04 -13.33 -22.52
CA LYS A 41 1.61 -13.09 -22.32
C LYS A 41 1.18 -11.70 -22.77
N TRP A 42 0.02 -11.64 -23.41
CA TRP A 42 -0.64 -10.39 -23.78
C TRP A 42 -1.37 -9.78 -22.59
N TYR A 43 -1.12 -8.50 -22.35
CA TYR A 43 -1.73 -7.72 -21.29
C TYR A 43 -2.49 -6.54 -21.87
N ALA A 44 -3.78 -6.44 -21.57
CA ALA A 44 -4.60 -5.32 -22.00
C ALA A 44 -4.19 -4.02 -21.30
N LEU A 45 -3.99 -2.98 -22.10
CA LEU A 45 -3.68 -1.64 -21.63
C LEU A 45 -4.95 -0.91 -21.22
N LYS A 46 -4.84 -0.18 -20.11
CA LYS A 46 -5.91 0.61 -19.50
C LYS A 46 -5.53 2.07 -19.41
N ASP A 47 -6.52 2.89 -19.04
CA ASP A 47 -6.33 4.29 -18.72
C ASP A 47 -5.43 4.48 -17.48
N LYS A 48 -5.06 5.74 -17.18
CA LYS A 48 -4.19 6.08 -16.04
C LYS A 48 -4.72 5.56 -14.69
N LYS A 49 -6.05 5.46 -14.54
CA LYS A 49 -6.72 4.97 -13.32
C LYS A 49 -7.03 3.47 -13.33
N LEU A 50 -6.69 2.73 -14.39
CA LEU A 50 -6.92 1.28 -14.53
C LEU A 50 -8.40 0.86 -14.51
N HIS A 51 -9.33 1.79 -14.73
CA HIS A 51 -10.78 1.53 -14.72
C HIS A 51 -11.29 1.18 -16.11
N ILE A 52 -10.82 1.88 -17.14
CA ILE A 52 -11.31 1.77 -18.52
C ILE A 52 -10.15 1.30 -19.40
N ARG A 53 -10.45 0.71 -20.57
CA ARG A 53 -9.41 0.37 -21.56
C ARG A 53 -8.72 1.65 -22.06
N ALA A 54 -7.45 1.51 -22.41
CA ALA A 54 -6.73 2.59 -23.09
C ALA A 54 -7.39 2.89 -24.45
N LYS A 55 -7.06 4.05 -25.03
CA LYS A 55 -7.55 4.43 -26.35
C LYS A 55 -7.00 3.49 -27.42
N GLY A 56 -7.77 3.29 -28.49
CA GLY A 56 -7.40 2.45 -29.63
C GLY A 56 -8.18 1.15 -29.72
N ASN A 57 -7.94 0.38 -30.79
CA ASN A 57 -8.59 -0.90 -31.02
C ASN A 57 -7.85 -2.01 -30.27
N CYS A 58 -8.43 -2.48 -29.16
CA CYS A 58 -7.89 -3.54 -28.32
C CYS A 58 -6.40 -3.34 -27.95
N PRO A 59 -6.04 -2.25 -27.25
CA PRO A 59 -4.64 -1.95 -26.95
C PRO A 59 -4.08 -2.97 -25.96
N GLN A 60 -2.95 -3.59 -26.33
CA GLN A 60 -2.30 -4.64 -25.55
C GLN A 60 -0.78 -4.54 -25.69
N ILE A 61 -0.06 -5.09 -24.70
CA ILE A 61 1.39 -5.24 -24.72
C ILE A 61 1.76 -6.71 -24.44
N LEU A 62 2.69 -7.25 -25.23
CA LEU A 62 3.26 -8.57 -25.02
C LEU A 62 4.45 -8.45 -24.07
N LEU A 63 4.38 -9.13 -22.93
CA LEU A 63 5.46 -9.11 -21.95
C LEU A 63 5.91 -10.54 -21.65
N GLU A 64 7.22 -10.72 -21.56
CA GLU A 64 7.88 -11.89 -21.00
C GLU A 64 8.64 -11.45 -19.77
N MET A 65 8.44 -12.16 -18.67
CA MET A 65 8.86 -11.70 -17.36
C MET A 65 9.53 -12.81 -16.57
N THR A 66 10.58 -12.46 -15.85
CA THR A 66 11.26 -13.36 -14.91
C THR A 66 11.39 -12.65 -13.59
N ILE A 67 10.60 -13.08 -12.60
CA ILE A 67 10.66 -12.56 -11.24
C ILE A 67 11.37 -13.56 -10.33
N ARG A 68 12.36 -13.05 -9.58
CA ARG A 68 12.94 -13.74 -8.43
C ARG A 68 12.27 -13.20 -7.18
N ALA A 69 11.06 -13.67 -6.89
CA ALA A 69 10.36 -13.33 -5.67
C ALA A 69 10.71 -14.37 -4.60
N SER A 70 11.30 -13.92 -3.50
CA SER A 70 11.43 -14.71 -2.28
C SER A 70 10.03 -14.93 -1.71
N ILE A 71 9.63 -16.19 -1.53
CA ILE A 71 8.37 -16.58 -0.90
C ILE A 71 8.44 -16.16 0.58
N ARG A 72 8.00 -14.94 0.91
CA ARG A 72 7.69 -14.52 2.28
C ARG A 72 6.17 -14.57 2.45
N THR A 73 5.63 -15.77 2.66
CA THR A 73 4.17 -16.00 2.78
C THR A 73 3.59 -15.55 4.12
N LEU A 74 4.43 -15.36 5.14
CA LEU A 74 3.99 -15.19 6.54
C LEU A 74 4.41 -13.86 7.18
N ASN A 75 5.05 -12.96 6.43
CA ASN A 75 5.37 -11.64 6.97
C ASN A 75 4.31 -10.63 6.51
N PRO A 76 3.74 -9.82 7.42
CA PRO A 76 2.80 -8.78 7.04
C PRO A 76 3.46 -7.83 6.04
N LYS A 77 2.66 -7.37 5.07
CA LYS A 77 3.06 -6.41 4.04
C LYS A 77 3.80 -5.23 4.67
N GLU A 78 5.03 -4.94 4.22
CA GLU A 78 5.75 -3.74 4.64
C GLU A 78 4.87 -2.52 4.30
N GLU A 79 4.47 -1.76 5.32
CA GLU A 79 3.64 -0.56 5.11
C GLU A 79 4.40 0.43 4.23
N LYS A 80 3.71 0.95 3.19
CA LYS A 80 4.29 1.81 2.15
C LYS A 80 4.80 3.16 2.69
N TYR A 81 4.44 3.49 3.93
CA TYR A 81 4.87 4.68 4.65
C TYR A 81 5.34 4.24 6.04
N MET A 82 6.56 4.61 6.44
CA MET A 82 6.91 4.62 7.86
C MET A 82 5.89 5.53 8.55
N GLN A 83 4.95 4.94 9.29
CA GLN A 83 4.16 5.74 10.22
C GLN A 83 5.17 6.40 11.17
N THR A 84 5.19 7.73 11.18
CA THR A 84 6.00 8.48 12.14
C THR A 84 5.68 7.92 13.51
N GLU A 85 6.66 7.37 14.22
CA GLU A 85 6.45 6.83 15.57
C GLU A 85 5.65 7.84 16.38
N VAL A 86 4.51 7.42 16.90
CA VAL A 86 3.64 8.32 17.66
C VAL A 86 4.43 8.79 18.88
N LYS A 87 4.97 10.01 18.80
CA LYS A 87 5.78 10.58 19.88
C LYS A 87 4.99 10.55 21.16
N PHE A 88 5.53 9.91 22.20
CA PHE A 88 4.90 9.83 23.51
C PHE A 88 4.64 11.23 24.06
N LYS A 89 3.36 11.62 24.14
CA LYS A 89 2.95 12.92 24.68
C LYS A 89 2.80 12.82 26.20
N ARG A 90 3.89 13.11 26.92
CA ARG A 90 3.91 13.13 28.40
C ARG A 90 2.71 13.89 29.01
N GLN A 91 2.32 15.01 28.43
CA GLN A 91 1.17 15.79 28.91
C GLN A 91 -0.17 15.02 28.84
N VAL A 92 -0.39 14.25 27.77
CA VAL A 92 -1.61 13.43 27.61
C VAL A 92 -1.61 12.31 28.64
N PHE A 93 -0.46 11.66 28.84
CA PHE A 93 -0.29 10.64 29.87
C PHE A 93 -0.60 11.18 31.27
N VAL A 94 0.01 12.30 31.66
CA VAL A 94 -0.21 12.94 32.97
C VAL A 94 -1.69 13.32 33.15
N ARG A 95 -2.34 13.88 32.12
CA ARG A 95 -3.78 14.21 32.18
C ARG A 95 -4.64 12.97 32.40
N ASN A 96 -4.32 11.84 31.76
CA ASN A 96 -5.06 10.59 31.96
C ASN A 96 -4.84 9.99 33.36
N VAL A 97 -3.61 10.03 33.89
CA VAL A 97 -3.33 9.58 35.26
C VAL A 97 -4.09 10.42 36.29
N MET A 98 -4.13 11.75 36.12
CA MET A 98 -4.84 12.63 37.05
C MET A 98 -6.36 12.41 37.01
N ARG A 99 -6.92 12.11 35.84
CA ARG A 99 -8.34 11.69 35.71
C ARG A 99 -8.62 10.41 36.46
N LEU A 100 -7.77 9.40 36.30
CA LEU A 100 -7.91 8.13 37.02
C LEU A 100 -7.82 8.34 38.53
N LYS A 101 -6.86 9.16 39.00
CA LYS A 101 -6.72 9.52 40.42
C LYS A 101 -8.00 10.17 40.96
N ALA A 102 -8.61 11.10 40.22
CA ALA A 102 -9.83 11.76 40.63
C ALA A 102 -11.01 10.77 40.78
N ILE A 103 -11.15 9.83 39.84
CA ILE A 103 -12.16 8.78 39.89
C ILE A 103 -11.96 7.88 41.13
N ILE A 104 -10.71 7.46 41.39
CA ILE A 104 -10.39 6.62 42.56
C ILE A 104 -10.67 7.37 43.86
N MET A 105 -10.25 8.63 43.97
CA MET A 105 -10.51 9.46 45.15
C MET A 105 -12.00 9.62 45.43
N PHE A 106 -12.81 9.80 44.38
CA PHE A 106 -14.27 9.87 44.49
C PHE A 106 -14.87 8.59 45.09
N PHE A 107 -14.42 7.41 44.62
CA PHE A 107 -14.87 6.15 45.20
C PHE A 107 -14.41 5.95 46.66
N ILE A 108 -13.22 6.42 47.02
CA ILE A 108 -12.72 6.39 48.40
C ILE A 108 -13.57 7.29 49.31
N GLU A 109 -13.94 8.49 48.86
CA GLU A 109 -14.79 9.41 49.61
C GLU A 109 -16.19 8.83 49.83
N ILE A 110 -16.79 8.24 48.79
CA ILE A 110 -18.08 7.53 48.93
C ILE A 110 -17.94 6.36 49.91
N GLY A 111 -16.88 5.57 49.81
CA GLY A 111 -16.64 4.45 50.73
C GLY A 111 -16.52 4.90 52.19
N LYS A 112 -15.86 6.03 52.45
CA LYS A 112 -15.76 6.64 53.79
C LYS A 112 -17.09 7.19 54.32
N TYR A 113 -18.01 7.57 53.44
CA TYR A 113 -19.31 8.11 53.83
C TYR A 113 -20.33 7.01 54.16
N ILE A 114 -20.14 5.80 53.60
CA ILE A 114 -21.03 4.66 53.78
C ILE A 114 -20.63 3.78 54.99
N GLN A 115 -19.36 3.86 55.43
CA GLN A 115 -18.84 3.19 56.63
C GLN A 115 -19.08 4.04 57.89
#